data_AF-E3MDL2-F1
#
_entry.id   AF-E3MDL2-F1
#
_cell.length_a   1.000
_cell.length_b   1.000
_cell.length_c   1.000
_cell.angle_alpha   90.00
_cell.angle_beta   90.00
_cell.angle_gamma   90.00
#
_symmetry.space_group_name_H-M   'P 1'
#
loop_
_entity.id
_entity.type
_entity.pdbx_description
1 polymer ?
#
loop_
_entity_poly.entity_id
_entity_poly.type
_entity_poly.pdbx_seq_one_letter_code
_entity_poly.pdbx_strand_id
1 'polypeptide(L)'
;MGLFGETDDELAERLKKERRAKLIELRDQTRNKIKDFENHFSTKCEEERTEMIETKKKQIKNLRDETEEQLRNDQESNLELARQKNQIDQIQGARENEQFRSEKVTEQESEDKSNFEEIRRQCMDNTEKELQLKKELGKKQRDADKHEKKRQKKLMACKLSAHKTLNQIKQAEIESDSTNALHQGITDMKLIKNGIQGTLDECYRYLVKDFEWDKESRDTAIKHFGVLATRLQSLSVHIVNMQQMISDIEDDAEREKREKEIEDINGNVSQSGSCIVTFSSQLVSGKTEWDEDRAAKFNDLLKKITSGVCQLILYIVFMMNFPD
;
A
#
# COMPACT_ATOMS: atom_id res chain seq x y z
N MET A 1 -140.45 -137.67 -76.74
CA MET A 1 -140.42 -136.98 -75.43
C MET A 1 -139.13 -137.43 -74.75
N GLY A 2 -138.20 -136.66 -74.19
CA GLY A 2 -138.02 -135.23 -73.91
C GLY A 2 -136.90 -135.13 -72.84
N LEU A 3 -135.91 -134.25 -73.08
CA LEU A 3 -135.09 -133.47 -72.11
C LEU A 3 -133.93 -134.06 -71.23
N PHE A 4 -132.76 -133.40 -71.41
CA PHE A 4 -131.67 -132.97 -70.48
C PHE A 4 -130.47 -133.86 -70.07
N GLY A 5 -129.25 -133.34 -70.28
CA GLY A 5 -128.08 -133.53 -69.40
C GLY A 5 -126.72 -133.70 -70.11
N GLU A 6 -125.80 -132.73 -69.96
CA GLU A 6 -124.37 -132.78 -70.39
C GLU A 6 -123.65 -134.05 -69.90
N THR A 7 -122.70 -134.55 -70.69
CA THR A 7 -121.88 -135.74 -70.36
C THR A 7 -120.77 -135.40 -69.36
N ASP A 8 -120.38 -136.37 -68.53
CA ASP A 8 -119.41 -136.20 -67.43
C ASP A 8 -118.05 -135.57 -67.85
N ASP A 9 -117.66 -135.72 -69.12
CA ASP A 9 -116.42 -135.14 -69.65
C ASP A 9 -116.48 -133.60 -69.84
N GLU A 10 -117.66 -133.05 -70.18
CA GLU A 10 -117.83 -131.60 -70.39
C GLU A 10 -117.80 -130.83 -69.06
N LEU A 11 -118.32 -131.43 -67.99
CA LEU A 11 -118.31 -130.87 -66.64
C LEU A 11 -116.88 -130.80 -66.06
N ALA A 12 -116.05 -131.81 -66.34
CA ALA A 12 -114.67 -131.89 -65.85
C ALA A 12 -113.76 -130.80 -66.46
N GLU A 13 -113.89 -130.52 -67.76
CA GLU A 13 -113.11 -129.45 -68.43
C GLU A 13 -113.48 -128.05 -67.91
N ARG A 14 -114.77 -127.80 -67.68
CA ARG A 14 -115.23 -126.50 -67.15
C ARG A 14 -114.68 -126.23 -65.75
N LEU A 15 -114.74 -127.23 -64.86
CA LEU A 15 -114.16 -127.15 -63.50
C LEU A 15 -112.64 -126.93 -63.52
N LYS A 16 -111.94 -127.54 -64.48
CA LYS A 16 -110.47 -127.37 -64.66
C LYS A 16 -110.12 -125.96 -65.10
N LYS A 17 -110.91 -125.37 -66.00
CA LYS A 17 -110.78 -123.96 -66.43
C LYS A 17 -111.07 -122.99 -65.30
N GLU A 18 -112.16 -123.18 -64.55
CA GLU A 18 -112.48 -122.33 -63.40
C GLU A 18 -111.39 -122.38 -62.31
N ARG A 19 -110.84 -123.58 -62.01
CA ARG A 19 -109.71 -123.71 -61.08
C ARG A 19 -108.47 -122.94 -61.53
N ARG A 20 -108.14 -123.00 -62.83
CA ARG A 20 -106.99 -122.25 -63.39
C ARG A 20 -107.18 -120.75 -63.32
N ALA A 21 -108.37 -120.24 -63.63
CA ALA A 21 -108.67 -118.81 -63.54
C ALA A 21 -108.50 -118.29 -62.10
N LYS A 22 -109.01 -119.03 -61.11
CA LYS A 22 -108.92 -118.67 -59.69
C LYS A 22 -107.48 -118.67 -59.14
N LEU A 23 -106.64 -119.58 -59.62
CA LEU A 23 -105.21 -119.62 -59.26
C LEU A 23 -104.42 -118.43 -59.83
N ILE A 24 -104.77 -117.95 -61.03
CA ILE A 24 -104.14 -116.76 -61.64
C ILE A 24 -104.52 -115.50 -60.87
N GLU A 25 -105.80 -115.36 -60.51
CA GLU A 25 -106.30 -114.23 -59.73
C GLU A 25 -105.62 -114.12 -58.35
N LEU A 26 -105.46 -115.23 -57.64
CA LEU A 26 -104.74 -115.27 -56.35
C LEU A 26 -103.25 -114.93 -56.49
N ARG A 27 -102.60 -115.40 -57.56
CA ARG A 27 -101.19 -115.07 -57.84
C ARG A 27 -101.02 -113.57 -58.07
N ASP A 28 -101.88 -112.96 -58.87
CA ASP A 28 -101.77 -111.55 -59.23
C ASP A 28 -102.11 -110.63 -58.05
N GLN A 29 -103.08 -111.00 -57.20
CA GLN A 29 -103.33 -110.32 -55.93
C GLN A 29 -102.13 -110.37 -54.97
N THR A 30 -101.46 -111.53 -54.89
CA THR A 30 -100.27 -111.69 -54.03
C THR A 30 -99.11 -110.84 -54.53
N ARG A 31 -98.91 -110.79 -55.86
CA ARG A 31 -97.84 -110.01 -56.48
C ARG A 31 -97.99 -108.50 -56.28
N ASN A 32 -99.22 -107.98 -56.34
CA ASN A 32 -99.49 -106.57 -56.08
C ASN A 32 -99.27 -106.21 -54.61
N LYS A 33 -99.71 -107.06 -53.67
CA LYS A 33 -99.43 -106.84 -52.24
C LYS A 33 -97.95 -106.79 -51.90
N ILE A 34 -97.11 -107.61 -52.55
CA ILE A 34 -95.65 -107.59 -52.34
C ILE A 34 -95.05 -106.26 -52.85
N LYS A 35 -95.48 -105.78 -54.02
CA LYS A 35 -95.04 -104.49 -54.56
C LYS A 35 -95.41 -103.30 -53.68
N ASP A 36 -96.62 -103.31 -53.10
CA ASP A 36 -97.05 -102.24 -52.20
C ASP A 36 -96.21 -102.24 -50.90
N PHE A 37 -95.82 -103.41 -50.40
CA PHE A 37 -94.91 -103.55 -49.25
C PHE A 37 -93.50 -103.04 -49.55
N GLU A 38 -92.93 -103.38 -50.72
CA GLU A 38 -91.60 -102.91 -51.13
C GLU A 38 -91.55 -101.39 -51.26
N ASN A 39 -92.57 -100.79 -51.87
CA ASN A 39 -92.64 -99.33 -52.01
C ASN A 39 -92.72 -98.65 -50.64
N HIS A 40 -93.58 -99.13 -49.72
CA HIS A 40 -93.73 -98.52 -48.40
C HIS A 40 -92.44 -98.56 -47.57
N PHE A 41 -91.68 -99.67 -47.64
CA PHE A 41 -90.40 -99.77 -46.94
C PHE A 41 -89.32 -98.85 -47.54
N SER A 42 -89.28 -98.71 -48.86
CA SER A 42 -88.31 -97.83 -49.53
C SER A 42 -88.52 -96.35 -49.15
N THR A 43 -89.77 -95.89 -49.14
CA THR A 43 -90.07 -94.47 -48.82
C THR A 43 -89.70 -94.15 -47.37
N LYS A 44 -90.01 -95.06 -46.44
CA LYS A 44 -89.74 -94.85 -45.02
C LYS A 44 -88.23 -94.81 -44.69
N CYS A 45 -87.43 -95.65 -45.37
CA CYS A 45 -85.98 -95.62 -45.22
C CYS A 45 -85.33 -94.35 -45.77
N GLU A 46 -85.88 -93.77 -46.85
CA GLU A 46 -85.37 -92.50 -47.40
C GLU A 46 -85.71 -91.31 -46.49
N GLU A 47 -86.93 -91.25 -45.94
CA GLU A 47 -87.33 -90.21 -44.99
C GLU A 47 -86.44 -90.19 -43.74
N GLU A 48 -86.25 -91.34 -43.07
CA GLU A 48 -85.41 -91.45 -41.87
C GLU A 48 -83.94 -91.08 -42.14
N ARG A 49 -83.41 -91.41 -43.33
CA ARG A 49 -82.05 -91.05 -43.73
C ARG A 49 -81.88 -89.54 -43.89
N THR A 50 -82.87 -88.87 -44.47
CA THR A 50 -82.80 -87.41 -44.73
C THR A 50 -82.88 -86.63 -43.42
N GLU A 51 -83.76 -87.05 -42.51
CA GLU A 51 -83.93 -86.44 -41.18
C GLU A 51 -82.64 -86.50 -40.35
N MET A 52 -81.97 -87.66 -40.36
CA MET A 52 -80.72 -87.88 -39.63
C MET A 52 -79.55 -87.02 -40.15
N ILE A 53 -79.48 -86.81 -41.47
CA ILE A 53 -78.45 -85.96 -42.09
C ILE A 53 -78.64 -84.49 -41.69
N GLU A 54 -79.88 -83.99 -41.65
CA GLU A 54 -80.16 -82.63 -41.20
C GLU A 54 -79.82 -82.42 -39.72
N THR A 55 -80.15 -83.39 -38.85
CA THR A 55 -79.81 -83.28 -37.42
C THR A 55 -78.30 -83.22 -37.20
N LYS A 56 -77.54 -84.07 -37.88
CA LYS A 56 -76.07 -84.10 -37.78
C LYS A 56 -75.42 -82.82 -38.33
N LYS A 57 -75.92 -82.26 -39.44
CA LYS A 57 -75.44 -80.97 -39.96
C LYS A 57 -75.67 -79.84 -38.95
N LYS A 58 -76.82 -79.83 -38.27
CA LYS A 58 -77.15 -78.83 -37.24
C LYS A 58 -76.22 -78.94 -36.02
N GLN A 59 -75.91 -80.15 -35.57
CA GLN A 59 -74.96 -80.38 -34.47
C GLN A 59 -73.54 -79.91 -34.80
N ILE A 60 -73.04 -80.21 -36.00
CA ILE A 60 -71.70 -79.78 -36.44
C ILE A 60 -71.62 -78.25 -36.52
N LYS A 61 -72.68 -77.60 -37.00
CA LYS A 61 -72.73 -76.14 -37.07
C LYS A 61 -72.66 -75.50 -35.68
N ASN A 62 -73.46 -75.99 -34.73
CA ASN A 62 -73.45 -75.46 -33.36
C ASN A 62 -72.08 -75.63 -32.69
N LEU A 63 -71.44 -76.80 -32.84
CA LEU A 63 -70.10 -77.02 -32.28
C LEU A 63 -69.05 -76.09 -32.90
N ARG A 64 -69.15 -75.82 -34.22
CA ARG A 64 -68.24 -74.88 -34.88
C ARG A 64 -68.43 -73.47 -34.33
N ASP A 65 -69.67 -73.02 -34.22
CA ASP A 65 -69.99 -71.68 -33.73
C ASP A 65 -69.53 -71.51 -32.26
N GLU A 66 -69.75 -72.50 -31.39
CA GLU A 66 -69.25 -72.51 -30.00
C GLU A 66 -67.70 -72.48 -29.92
N THR A 67 -67.01 -73.23 -30.79
CA THR A 67 -65.54 -73.28 -30.78
C THR A 67 -64.93 -71.98 -31.30
N GLU A 68 -65.53 -71.35 -32.32
CA GLU A 68 -65.09 -70.04 -32.83
C GLU A 68 -65.34 -68.91 -31.82
N GLU A 69 -66.40 -69.01 -31.01
CA GLU A 69 -66.70 -68.03 -29.97
C GLU A 69 -65.75 -68.17 -28.76
N GLN A 70 -65.40 -69.40 -28.36
CA GLN A 70 -64.34 -69.61 -27.36
C GLN A 70 -62.98 -69.10 -27.82
N LEU A 71 -62.58 -69.37 -29.07
CA LEU A 71 -61.31 -68.87 -29.62
C LEU A 71 -61.23 -67.35 -29.66
N ARG A 72 -62.36 -66.66 -29.94
CA ARG A 72 -62.42 -65.18 -29.88
C ARG A 72 -62.27 -64.67 -28.47
N ASN A 73 -62.98 -65.27 -27.51
CA ASN A 73 -62.90 -64.87 -26.10
C ASN A 73 -61.48 -65.08 -25.53
N ASP A 74 -60.81 -66.19 -25.89
CA ASP A 74 -59.44 -66.46 -25.46
C ASP A 74 -58.42 -65.49 -26.10
N GLN A 75 -58.62 -65.11 -27.37
CA GLN A 75 -57.78 -64.11 -28.03
C GLN A 75 -57.96 -62.72 -27.42
N GLU A 76 -59.20 -62.32 -27.11
CA GLU A 76 -59.51 -61.03 -26.51
C GLU A 76 -58.96 -60.94 -25.08
N SER A 77 -59.13 -62.00 -24.27
CA SER A 77 -58.54 -62.12 -22.93
C SER A 77 -57.01 -62.01 -22.95
N ASN A 78 -56.34 -62.70 -23.88
CA ASN A 78 -54.88 -62.62 -24.00
C ASN A 78 -54.38 -61.24 -24.46
N LEU A 79 -55.12 -60.56 -25.34
CA LEU A 79 -54.82 -59.19 -25.75
C LEU A 79 -55.00 -58.20 -24.60
N GLU A 80 -56.03 -58.40 -23.77
CA GLU A 80 -56.27 -57.56 -22.59
C GLU A 80 -55.19 -57.76 -21.52
N LEU A 81 -54.77 -59.00 -21.27
CA LEU A 81 -53.63 -59.29 -20.39
C LEU A 81 -52.31 -58.67 -20.89
N ALA A 82 -52.05 -58.72 -22.20
CA ALA A 82 -50.87 -58.09 -22.80
C ALA A 82 -50.92 -56.55 -22.67
N ARG A 83 -52.10 -55.94 -22.81
CA ARG A 83 -52.30 -54.49 -22.60
C ARG A 83 -52.07 -54.09 -21.14
N GLN A 84 -52.63 -54.85 -20.20
CA GLN A 84 -52.44 -54.60 -18.76
C GLN A 84 -50.96 -54.73 -18.38
N LYS A 85 -50.27 -55.76 -18.87
CA LYS A 85 -48.83 -55.93 -18.63
C LYS A 85 -48.00 -54.75 -19.15
N ASN A 86 -48.25 -54.32 -20.39
CA ASN A 86 -47.58 -53.15 -20.96
C ASN A 86 -47.86 -51.86 -20.18
N GLN A 87 -49.07 -51.67 -19.65
CA GLN A 87 -49.38 -50.53 -18.79
C GLN A 87 -48.64 -50.59 -17.46
N ILE A 88 -48.56 -51.77 -16.84
CA ILE A 88 -47.81 -51.97 -15.59
C ILE A 88 -46.33 -51.67 -15.82
N ASP A 89 -45.72 -52.20 -16.89
CA ASP A 89 -44.31 -51.98 -17.21
C ASP A 89 -44.02 -50.48 -17.48
N GLN A 90 -44.93 -49.76 -18.14
CA GLN A 90 -44.81 -48.31 -18.33
C GLN A 90 -44.89 -47.52 -17.02
N ILE A 91 -45.82 -47.88 -16.14
CA ILE A 91 -45.99 -47.22 -14.83
C ILE A 91 -44.78 -47.51 -13.93
N GLN A 92 -44.29 -48.75 -13.94
CA GLN A 92 -43.13 -49.19 -13.18
C GLN A 92 -41.87 -48.45 -13.64
N GLY A 93 -41.61 -48.42 -14.96
CA GLY A 93 -40.48 -47.69 -15.52
C GLY A 93 -40.54 -46.18 -15.27
N ALA A 94 -41.74 -45.57 -15.28
CA ALA A 94 -41.91 -44.17 -14.92
C ALA A 94 -41.57 -43.91 -13.44
N ARG A 95 -42.03 -44.78 -12.52
CA ARG A 95 -41.74 -44.67 -11.09
C ARG A 95 -40.25 -44.84 -10.77
N GLU A 96 -39.60 -45.83 -11.39
CA GLU A 96 -38.16 -46.08 -11.20
C GLU A 96 -37.33 -44.89 -11.70
N ASN A 97 -37.71 -44.31 -12.84
CA ASN A 97 -37.03 -43.13 -13.39
C ASN A 97 -37.26 -41.87 -12.52
N GLU A 98 -38.46 -41.70 -11.97
CA GLU A 98 -38.77 -40.60 -11.05
C GLU A 98 -38.04 -40.74 -9.71
N GLN A 99 -37.94 -41.96 -9.18
CA GLN A 99 -37.15 -42.27 -7.99
C GLN A 99 -35.66 -41.99 -8.23
N PHE A 100 -35.09 -42.46 -9.33
CA PHE A 100 -33.69 -42.20 -9.69
C PHE A 100 -33.40 -40.70 -9.85
N ARG A 101 -34.32 -39.95 -10.46
CA ARG A 101 -34.21 -38.48 -10.55
C ARG A 101 -34.26 -37.83 -9.17
N SER A 102 -35.16 -38.28 -8.30
CA SER A 102 -35.27 -37.75 -6.94
C SER A 102 -34.01 -38.03 -6.10
N GLU A 103 -33.45 -39.24 -6.20
CA GLU A 103 -32.18 -39.62 -5.55
C GLU A 103 -31.01 -38.78 -6.07
N LYS A 104 -30.89 -38.61 -7.40
CA LYS A 104 -29.88 -37.75 -8.02
C LYS A 104 -29.98 -36.29 -7.56
N VAL A 105 -31.19 -35.75 -7.47
CA VAL A 105 -31.41 -34.36 -7.00
C VAL A 105 -31.03 -34.22 -5.53
N THR A 106 -31.39 -35.17 -4.68
CA THR A 106 -31.03 -35.12 -3.25
C THR A 106 -29.53 -35.28 -3.00
N GLU A 107 -28.85 -36.14 -3.78
CA GLU A 107 -27.39 -36.27 -3.74
C GLU A 107 -26.70 -34.97 -4.17
N GLN A 108 -27.15 -34.36 -5.27
CA GLN A 108 -26.66 -33.08 -5.77
C GLN A 108 -26.87 -31.94 -4.74
N GLU A 109 -28.07 -31.84 -4.15
CA GLU A 109 -28.37 -30.83 -3.13
C GLU A 109 -27.53 -31.00 -1.86
N SER A 110 -27.17 -32.25 -1.51
CA SER A 110 -26.28 -32.58 -0.40
C SER A 110 -24.85 -32.11 -0.69
N GLU A 111 -24.31 -32.42 -1.88
CA GLU A 111 -22.97 -31.97 -2.30
C GLU A 111 -22.90 -30.44 -2.38
N ASP A 112 -23.91 -29.80 -2.96
CA ASP A 112 -23.97 -28.34 -3.07
C ASP A 112 -24.00 -27.68 -1.68
N LYS A 113 -24.80 -28.22 -0.74
CA LYS A 113 -24.80 -27.75 0.66
C LYS A 113 -23.42 -27.88 1.31
N SER A 114 -22.74 -29.01 1.11
CA SER A 114 -21.39 -29.23 1.64
C SER A 114 -20.40 -28.21 1.07
N ASN A 115 -20.43 -27.99 -0.25
CA ASN A 115 -19.57 -27.03 -0.94
C ASN A 115 -19.83 -25.59 -0.47
N PHE A 116 -21.09 -25.20 -0.31
CA PHE A 116 -21.45 -23.87 0.21
C PHE A 116 -20.95 -23.66 1.64
N GLU A 117 -21.05 -24.66 2.50
CA GLU A 117 -20.57 -24.57 3.89
C GLU A 117 -19.04 -24.46 3.94
N GLU A 118 -18.32 -25.14 3.05
CA GLU A 118 -16.87 -25.04 2.93
C GLU A 118 -16.41 -23.66 2.42
N ILE A 119 -17.06 -23.13 1.37
CA ILE A 119 -16.81 -21.77 0.87
C ILE A 119 -17.06 -20.74 1.99
N ARG A 120 -18.16 -20.89 2.74
CA ARG A 120 -18.48 -20.02 3.87
C ARG A 120 -17.39 -20.04 4.93
N ARG A 121 -16.89 -21.22 5.27
CA ARG A 121 -15.80 -21.39 6.26
C ARG A 121 -14.51 -20.71 5.78
N GLN A 122 -14.12 -20.93 4.52
CA GLN A 122 -12.94 -20.29 3.93
C GLN A 122 -13.06 -18.75 3.90
N CYS A 123 -14.25 -18.21 3.59
CA CYS A 123 -14.49 -16.77 3.63
C CYS A 123 -14.30 -16.19 5.04
N MET A 124 -14.77 -16.88 6.08
CA MET A 124 -14.56 -16.44 7.46
C MET A 124 -13.07 -16.47 7.84
N ASP A 125 -12.37 -17.56 7.55
CA ASP A 125 -10.94 -17.71 7.86
C ASP A 125 -10.08 -16.67 7.14
N ASN A 126 -10.39 -16.38 5.86
CA ASN A 126 -9.70 -15.35 5.09
C ASN A 126 -9.93 -13.96 5.68
N THR A 127 -11.17 -13.66 6.09
CA THR A 127 -11.51 -12.39 6.74
C THR A 127 -10.75 -12.22 8.06
N GLU A 128 -10.63 -13.29 8.86
CA GLU A 128 -9.89 -13.26 10.12
C GLU A 128 -8.38 -13.07 9.90
N LYS A 129 -7.79 -13.77 8.93
CA LYS A 129 -6.38 -13.59 8.54
C LYS A 129 -6.11 -12.17 8.05
N GLU A 130 -6.99 -11.59 7.23
CA GLU A 130 -6.85 -10.22 6.74
C GLU A 130 -6.90 -9.20 7.90
N LEU A 131 -7.79 -9.41 8.87
CA LEU A 131 -7.88 -8.61 10.10
C LEU A 131 -6.60 -8.70 10.94
N GLN A 132 -6.03 -9.90 11.10
CA GLN A 132 -4.77 -10.08 11.82
C GLN A 132 -3.60 -9.38 11.10
N LEU A 133 -3.49 -9.54 9.78
CA LEU A 133 -2.46 -8.87 8.98
C LEU A 133 -2.57 -7.33 9.07
N LYS A 134 -3.79 -6.78 9.03
CA LYS A 134 -4.01 -5.33 9.23
C LYS A 134 -3.55 -4.87 10.61
N LYS A 135 -3.81 -5.65 11.67
CA LYS A 135 -3.33 -5.33 13.03
C LYS A 135 -1.81 -5.37 13.12
N GLU A 136 -1.17 -6.37 12.53
CA GLU A 136 0.30 -6.49 12.52
C GLU A 136 0.98 -5.36 11.73
N LEU A 137 0.47 -5.04 10.54
CA LEU A 137 0.93 -3.89 9.75
C LEU A 137 0.80 -2.60 10.53
N GLY A 138 -0.37 -2.36 11.14
CA GLY A 138 -0.60 -1.19 11.99
C GLY A 138 0.32 -1.13 13.23
N LYS A 139 0.81 -2.26 13.73
CA LYS A 139 1.80 -2.31 14.81
C LYS A 139 3.20 -1.99 14.29
N LYS A 140 3.63 -2.64 13.20
CA LYS A 140 4.94 -2.39 12.55
C LYS A 140 5.10 -0.93 12.14
N GLN A 141 4.06 -0.31 11.58
CA GLN A 141 4.06 1.10 11.19
C GLN A 141 4.30 2.01 12.40
N ARG A 142 3.56 1.77 13.50
CA ARG A 142 3.71 2.54 14.75
C ARG A 142 5.09 2.38 15.38
N ASP A 143 5.65 1.17 15.36
CA ASP A 143 6.99 0.92 15.88
C ASP A 143 8.05 1.61 15.01
N ALA A 144 7.94 1.54 13.68
CA ALA A 144 8.81 2.25 12.75
C ALA A 144 8.78 3.77 12.97
N ASP A 145 7.59 4.37 13.09
CA ASP A 145 7.42 5.80 13.37
C ASP A 145 8.04 6.20 14.72
N LYS A 146 7.92 5.35 15.74
CA LYS A 146 8.54 5.59 17.06
C LYS A 146 10.06 5.54 16.98
N HIS A 147 10.62 4.60 16.22
CA HIS A 147 12.06 4.51 15.98
C HIS A 147 12.59 5.70 15.18
N GLU A 148 11.88 6.13 14.15
CA GLU A 148 12.26 7.29 13.34
C GLU A 148 12.19 8.59 14.16
N LYS A 149 11.14 8.81 14.96
CA LYS A 149 11.09 9.93 15.91
C LYS A 149 12.26 9.92 16.90
N LYS A 150 12.65 8.74 17.41
CA LYS A 150 13.80 8.60 18.33
C LYS A 150 15.12 8.92 17.62
N ARG A 151 15.27 8.51 16.35
CA ARG A 151 16.44 8.82 15.52
C ARG A 151 16.54 10.32 15.23
N GLN A 152 15.43 10.97 14.84
CA GLN A 152 15.38 12.41 14.59
C GLN A 152 15.73 13.23 15.83
N LYS A 153 15.21 12.86 17.01
CA LYS A 153 15.58 13.50 18.28
C LYS A 153 17.08 13.40 18.57
N LYS A 154 17.68 12.21 18.39
CA LYS A 154 19.14 12.04 18.57
C LYS A 154 19.95 12.87 17.57
N LEU A 155 19.52 12.90 16.31
CA LEU A 155 20.18 13.70 15.26
C LEU A 155 20.14 15.18 15.59
N MET A 156 18.98 15.70 16.03
CA MET A 156 18.81 17.10 16.42
C MET A 156 19.70 17.45 17.62
N ALA A 157 19.75 16.60 18.64
CA ALA A 157 20.63 16.80 19.79
C ALA A 157 22.12 16.84 19.39
N CYS A 158 22.54 15.93 18.49
CA CYS A 158 23.92 15.91 17.97
C CYS A 158 24.25 17.19 17.18
N LYS A 159 23.34 17.66 16.31
CA LYS A 159 23.50 18.92 15.58
C LYS A 159 23.61 20.12 16.52
N LEU A 160 22.72 20.23 17.50
CA LEU A 160 22.76 21.29 18.51
C LEU A 160 24.09 21.29 19.29
N SER A 161 24.55 20.12 19.72
CA SER A 161 25.84 19.98 20.41
C SER A 161 27.00 20.42 19.52
N ALA A 162 27.04 19.99 18.26
CA ALA A 162 28.09 20.35 17.32
C ALA A 162 28.13 21.86 17.05
N HIS A 163 26.97 22.50 16.88
CA HIS A 163 26.88 23.96 16.72
C HIS A 163 27.38 24.70 17.97
N LYS A 164 27.03 24.21 19.17
CA LYS A 164 27.53 24.80 20.42
C LYS A 164 29.06 24.75 20.49
N THR A 165 29.66 23.60 20.16
CA THR A 165 31.12 23.44 20.12
C THR A 165 31.76 24.35 19.07
N LEU A 166 31.18 24.45 17.88
CA LEU A 166 31.71 25.31 16.82
C LEU A 166 31.66 26.80 17.19
N ASN A 167 30.60 27.24 17.86
CA ASN A 167 30.52 28.61 18.37
C ASN A 167 31.57 28.87 19.45
N GLN A 168 31.81 27.91 20.35
CA GLN A 168 32.85 28.01 21.37
C GLN A 168 34.25 28.12 20.75
N ILE A 169 34.55 27.34 19.71
CA ILE A 169 35.84 27.41 18.99
C ILE A 169 35.99 28.77 18.31
N LYS A 170 34.98 29.24 17.57
CA LYS A 170 35.02 30.56 16.93
C LYS A 170 35.22 31.69 17.94
N GLN A 171 34.56 31.60 19.09
CA GLN A 171 34.72 32.58 20.16
C GLN A 171 36.17 32.58 20.69
N ALA A 172 36.76 31.40 20.92
CA ALA A 172 38.14 31.27 21.35
C ALA A 172 39.15 31.77 20.29
N GLU A 173 38.87 31.58 18.99
CA GLU A 173 39.68 32.13 17.90
C GLU A 173 39.66 33.66 17.90
N ILE A 174 38.48 34.28 18.04
CA ILE A 174 38.33 35.74 18.14
C ILE A 174 39.09 36.29 19.37
N GLU A 175 38.97 35.62 20.52
CA GLU A 175 39.69 35.99 21.75
C GLU A 175 41.21 35.88 21.58
N SER A 176 41.70 34.83 20.91
CA SER A 176 43.11 34.65 20.58
C SER A 176 43.64 35.75 19.65
N ASP A 177 42.92 36.06 18.57
CA ASP A 177 43.31 37.09 17.61
C ASP A 177 43.32 38.49 18.25
N SER A 178 42.31 38.79 19.07
CA SER A 178 42.24 40.03 19.86
C SER A 178 43.42 40.15 20.84
N THR A 179 43.73 39.07 21.56
CA THR A 179 44.86 39.01 22.50
C THR A 179 46.20 39.24 21.78
N ASN A 180 46.40 38.63 20.61
CA ASN A 180 47.60 38.83 19.81
C ASN A 180 47.72 40.27 19.30
N ALA A 181 46.61 40.88 18.85
CA ALA A 181 46.58 42.27 18.43
C ALA A 181 46.92 43.23 19.57
N LEU A 182 46.39 42.99 20.78
CA LEU A 182 46.72 43.75 21.99
C LEU A 182 48.20 43.62 22.38
N HIS A 183 48.77 42.40 22.33
CA HIS A 183 50.19 42.19 22.60
C HIS A 183 51.10 42.96 21.62
N GLN A 184 50.73 42.98 20.33
CA GLN A 184 51.44 43.77 19.33
C GLN A 184 51.30 45.27 19.61
N GLY A 185 50.10 45.76 19.92
CA GLY A 185 49.84 47.15 20.27
C GLY A 185 50.64 47.63 21.49
N ILE A 186 50.73 46.80 22.54
CA ILE A 186 51.57 47.06 23.72
C ILE A 186 53.04 47.18 23.34
N THR A 187 53.52 46.28 22.48
CA THR A 187 54.93 46.26 22.04
C THR A 187 55.27 47.53 21.26
N ASP A 188 54.42 47.92 20.32
CA ASP A 188 54.61 49.11 19.50
C ASP A 188 54.63 50.39 20.35
N MET A 189 53.70 50.54 21.29
CA MET A 189 53.72 51.68 22.21
C MET A 189 54.94 51.72 23.12
N LYS A 190 55.42 50.57 23.62
CA LYS A 190 56.65 50.53 24.43
C LYS A 190 57.84 51.03 23.61
N LEU A 191 57.93 50.61 22.34
CA LEU A 191 58.97 51.09 21.41
C LEU A 191 58.85 52.59 21.15
N ILE A 192 57.64 53.09 20.90
CA ILE A 192 57.39 54.52 20.66
C ILE A 192 57.71 55.35 21.90
N LYS A 193 57.24 54.93 23.09
CA LYS A 193 57.52 55.59 24.37
C LYS A 193 59.04 55.67 24.63
N ASN A 194 59.76 54.56 24.48
CA ASN A 194 61.20 54.54 24.66
C ASN A 194 61.91 55.42 23.62
N GLY A 195 61.42 55.44 22.39
CA GLY A 195 61.91 56.31 21.34
C GLY A 195 61.67 57.80 21.62
N ILE A 196 60.50 58.17 22.17
CA ILE A 196 60.19 59.54 22.61
C ILE A 196 61.16 59.96 23.70
N GLN A 197 61.38 59.12 24.70
CA GLN A 197 62.33 59.41 25.78
C GLN A 197 63.75 59.62 25.24
N GLY A 198 64.23 58.71 24.38
CA GLY A 198 65.57 58.83 23.80
C GLY A 198 65.75 60.10 22.96
N THR A 199 64.78 60.45 22.12
CA THR A 199 64.85 61.69 21.33
C THR A 199 64.67 62.95 22.21
N LEU A 200 63.89 62.85 23.28
CA LEU A 200 63.73 63.93 24.25
C LEU A 200 65.04 64.25 24.98
N ASP A 201 65.80 63.22 25.37
CA ASP A 201 67.12 63.40 25.98
C ASP A 201 68.11 64.14 25.05
N GLU A 202 67.98 63.97 23.74
CA GLU A 202 68.72 64.72 22.73
C GLU A 202 68.24 66.17 22.64
N CYS A 203 66.91 66.38 22.63
CA CYS A 203 66.30 67.72 22.62
C CYS A 203 66.65 68.55 23.86
N TYR A 204 66.76 67.93 25.04
CA TYR A 204 67.06 68.61 26.31
C TYR A 204 68.34 69.44 26.28
N ARG A 205 69.32 69.03 25.47
CA ARG A 205 70.60 69.75 25.33
C ARG A 205 70.43 71.15 24.76
N TYR A 206 69.35 71.39 24.02
CA TYR A 206 69.03 72.66 23.36
C TYR A 206 68.00 73.49 24.14
N LEU A 207 67.47 72.96 25.26
CA LEU A 207 66.51 73.63 26.14
C LEU A 207 67.20 74.39 27.29
N VAL A 208 68.53 74.46 27.27
CA VAL A 208 69.33 75.09 28.32
C VAL A 208 69.39 76.59 28.07
N LYS A 209 69.21 77.38 29.14
CA LYS A 209 69.38 78.83 29.10
C LYS A 209 70.79 79.18 28.61
N ASP A 210 70.90 80.21 27.78
CA ASP A 210 72.16 80.72 27.23
C ASP A 210 72.94 79.69 26.37
N PHE A 211 72.25 78.69 25.80
CA PHE A 211 72.87 77.78 24.83
C PHE A 211 73.46 78.57 23.65
N GLU A 212 74.73 78.33 23.33
CA GLU A 212 75.41 78.98 22.21
C GLU A 212 74.99 78.34 20.88
N TRP A 213 74.29 79.11 20.06
CA TRP A 213 73.76 78.64 18.78
C TRP A 213 74.71 78.95 17.63
N ASP A 214 75.29 77.90 17.06
CA ASP A 214 75.90 77.95 15.74
C ASP A 214 74.94 77.40 14.65
N LYS A 215 75.44 77.23 13.43
CA LYS A 215 74.64 76.67 12.33
C LYS A 215 74.41 75.17 12.51
N GLU A 216 75.42 74.44 12.96
CA GLU A 216 75.39 72.97 13.08
C GLU A 216 74.45 72.50 14.19
N SER A 217 74.53 73.12 15.37
CA SER A 217 73.65 72.91 16.51
C SER A 217 72.19 73.22 16.18
N ARG A 218 71.94 74.27 15.38
CA ARG A 218 70.60 74.63 14.92
C ARG A 218 70.01 73.61 13.96
N ASP A 219 70.78 73.20 12.95
CA ASP A 219 70.36 72.17 11.99
C ASP A 219 70.11 70.83 12.71
N THR A 220 70.95 70.50 13.69
CA THR A 220 70.84 69.29 14.52
C THR A 220 69.63 69.35 15.45
N ALA A 221 69.35 70.50 16.09
CA ALA A 221 68.16 70.69 16.91
C ALA A 221 66.88 70.55 16.08
N ILE A 222 66.80 71.18 14.90
CA ILE A 222 65.65 71.04 13.98
C ILE A 222 65.40 69.56 13.67
N LYS A 223 66.45 68.79 13.42
CA LYS A 223 66.35 67.35 13.18
C LYS A 223 65.80 66.59 14.39
N HIS A 224 66.34 66.79 15.59
CA HIS A 224 65.88 66.09 16.80
C HIS A 224 64.43 66.45 17.16
N PHE A 225 64.07 67.74 17.12
CA PHE A 225 62.70 68.18 17.34
C PHE A 225 61.73 67.66 16.26
N GLY A 226 62.17 67.58 15.00
CA GLY A 226 61.39 66.96 13.92
C GLY A 226 61.16 65.45 14.11
N VAL A 227 62.17 64.72 14.59
CA VAL A 227 62.03 63.30 14.96
C VAL A 227 61.07 63.15 16.13
N LEU A 228 61.17 64.01 17.15
CA LEU A 228 60.26 64.01 18.30
C LEU A 228 58.80 64.27 17.89
N ALA A 229 58.56 65.22 16.99
CA ALA A 229 57.24 65.49 16.43
C ALA A 229 56.65 64.26 15.70
N THR A 230 57.45 63.60 14.86
CA THR A 230 57.04 62.39 14.14
C THR A 230 56.68 61.26 15.12
N ARG A 231 57.46 61.08 16.18
CA ARG A 231 57.20 60.08 17.21
C ARG A 231 55.94 60.38 18.02
N LEU A 232 55.68 61.64 18.35
CA LEU A 232 54.46 62.06 19.02
C LEU A 232 53.22 61.85 18.14
N GLN A 233 53.33 62.11 16.83
CA GLN A 233 52.26 61.82 15.88
C GLN A 233 51.98 60.31 15.77
N SER A 234 53.03 59.50 15.68
CA SER A 234 52.92 58.04 15.71
C SER A 234 52.26 57.56 17.00
N LEU A 235 52.65 58.12 18.16
CA LEU A 235 52.01 57.81 19.44
C LEU A 235 50.50 58.08 19.42
N SER A 236 50.07 59.23 18.90
CA SER A 236 48.64 59.58 18.81
C SER A 236 47.85 58.54 18.00
N VAL A 237 48.39 58.07 16.86
CA VAL A 237 47.76 57.02 16.06
C VAL A 237 47.64 55.71 16.84
N HIS A 238 48.70 55.29 17.53
CA HIS A 238 48.67 54.05 18.31
C HIS A 238 47.74 54.14 19.52
N ILE A 239 47.62 55.30 20.16
CA ILE A 239 46.67 55.54 21.25
C ILE A 239 45.22 55.40 20.76
N VAL A 240 44.88 55.96 19.59
CA VAL A 240 43.53 55.82 19.01
C VAL A 240 43.23 54.36 18.66
N ASN A 241 44.19 53.64 18.06
CA ASN A 241 44.01 52.22 17.77
C ASN A 241 43.78 51.40 19.05
N MET A 242 44.46 51.75 20.13
CA MET A 242 44.24 51.13 21.43
C MET A 242 42.90 51.48 22.07
N GLN A 243 42.42 52.71 21.89
CA GLN A 243 41.09 53.10 22.34
C GLN A 243 40.02 52.19 21.73
N GLN A 244 40.15 51.89 20.42
CA GLN A 244 39.25 50.96 19.74
C GLN A 244 39.33 49.56 20.36
N MET A 245 40.53 49.05 20.60
CA MET A 245 40.73 47.72 21.19
C MET A 245 40.19 47.63 22.63
N ILE A 246 40.34 48.68 23.44
CA ILE A 246 39.78 48.76 24.80
C ILE A 246 38.24 48.78 24.77
N SER A 247 37.66 49.54 23.84
CA SER A 247 36.20 49.61 23.64
C SER A 247 35.58 48.27 23.21
N ASP A 248 36.37 47.37 22.65
CA ASP A 248 35.88 46.04 22.27
C ASP A 248 35.88 45.04 23.46
N ILE A 249 36.51 45.38 24.60
CA ILE A 249 36.80 44.43 25.70
C ILE A 249 36.20 44.85 27.06
N GLU A 250 36.06 46.15 27.34
CA GLU A 250 35.64 46.64 28.67
C GLU A 250 34.13 46.88 28.84
N ASP A 251 33.67 46.83 30.10
CA ASP A 251 32.34 47.32 30.49
C ASP A 251 32.24 48.86 30.35
N ASP A 252 31.01 49.38 30.34
CA ASP A 252 30.75 50.79 30.02
C ASP A 252 31.39 51.78 31.02
N ALA A 253 31.64 51.40 32.28
CA ALA A 253 32.10 52.31 33.33
C ALA A 253 33.63 52.46 33.36
N GLU A 254 34.39 51.37 33.24
CA GLU A 254 35.84 51.47 33.07
C GLU A 254 36.20 52.05 31.69
N ARG A 255 35.43 51.70 30.65
CA ARG A 255 35.60 52.28 29.30
C ARG A 255 35.54 53.80 29.32
N GLU A 256 34.54 54.41 29.95
CA GLU A 256 34.40 55.88 29.98
C GLU A 256 35.60 56.56 30.70
N LYS A 257 36.12 55.93 31.74
CA LYS A 257 37.31 56.42 32.45
C LYS A 257 38.55 56.34 31.56
N ARG A 258 38.73 55.24 30.81
CA ARG A 258 39.87 55.06 29.90
C ARG A 258 39.81 55.95 28.68
N GLU A 259 38.62 56.19 28.14
CA GLU A 259 38.44 57.15 27.05
C GLU A 259 38.87 58.56 27.48
N LYS A 260 38.56 58.98 28.71
CA LYS A 260 39.03 60.27 29.24
C LYS A 260 40.54 60.31 29.44
N GLU A 261 41.15 59.24 29.94
CA GLU A 261 42.62 59.15 30.08
C GLU A 261 43.32 59.23 28.70
N ILE A 262 42.78 58.55 27.70
CA ILE A 262 43.26 58.58 26.31
C ILE A 262 43.08 59.98 25.70
N GLU A 263 41.93 60.61 25.91
CA GLU A 263 41.64 61.96 25.44
C GLU A 263 42.62 62.97 26.05
N ASP A 264 42.92 62.87 27.35
CA ASP A 264 43.90 63.73 28.02
C ASP A 264 45.32 63.53 27.46
N ILE A 265 45.75 62.28 27.25
CA ILE A 265 47.06 61.99 26.63
C ILE A 265 47.13 62.58 25.22
N ASN A 266 46.09 62.39 24.40
CA ASN A 266 46.03 62.97 23.06
C ASN A 266 46.05 64.50 23.08
N GLY A 267 45.32 65.12 24.01
CA GLY A 267 45.36 66.56 24.25
C GLY A 267 46.77 67.05 24.58
N ASN A 268 47.49 66.34 25.45
CA ASN A 268 48.87 66.65 25.80
C ASN A 268 49.83 66.46 24.59
N VAL A 269 49.63 65.43 23.78
CA VAL A 269 50.40 65.18 22.54
C VAL A 269 50.18 66.32 21.54
N SER A 270 48.94 66.76 21.31
CA SER A 270 48.63 67.88 20.41
C SER A 270 49.26 69.19 20.89
N GLN A 271 49.18 69.48 22.19
CA GLN A 271 49.82 70.67 22.77
C GLN A 271 51.35 70.63 22.63
N SER A 272 51.97 69.47 22.87
CA SER A 272 53.41 69.27 22.68
C SER A 272 53.82 69.44 21.22
N GLY A 273 53.04 68.91 20.28
CA GLY A 273 53.26 69.09 18.85
C GLY A 273 53.21 70.57 18.44
N SER A 274 52.25 71.33 18.98
CA SER A 274 52.16 72.78 18.75
C SER A 274 53.40 73.53 19.28
N CYS A 275 53.91 73.15 20.45
CA CYS A 275 55.16 73.70 21.00
C CYS A 275 56.36 73.41 20.08
N ILE A 276 56.49 72.18 19.58
CA ILE A 276 57.59 71.78 18.70
C ILE A 276 57.54 72.52 17.36
N VAL A 277 56.36 72.62 16.74
CA VAL A 277 56.19 73.34 15.48
C VAL A 277 56.57 74.81 15.63
N THR A 278 56.09 75.45 16.71
CA THR A 278 56.39 76.86 17.00
C THR A 278 57.90 77.07 17.17
N PHE A 279 58.54 76.22 17.98
CA PHE A 279 59.98 76.33 18.22
C PHE A 279 60.82 76.04 16.97
N SER A 280 60.47 74.99 16.22
CA SER A 280 61.18 74.65 14.97
C SER A 280 61.07 75.78 13.95
N SER A 281 59.92 76.45 13.86
CA SER A 281 59.74 77.64 13.01
C SER A 281 60.64 78.81 13.44
N GLN A 282 60.77 79.03 14.76
CA GLN A 282 61.68 80.04 15.31
C GLN A 282 63.14 79.72 14.93
N LEU A 283 63.58 78.48 15.11
CA LEU A 283 64.93 78.05 14.73
C LEU A 283 65.22 78.27 13.24
N VAL A 284 64.28 77.92 12.37
CA VAL A 284 64.42 78.16 10.91
C VAL A 284 64.54 79.66 10.60
N SER A 285 63.82 80.51 11.32
CA SER A 285 63.92 81.97 11.18
C SER A 285 65.16 82.59 11.84
N GLY A 286 66.02 81.77 12.46
CA GLY A 286 67.22 82.19 13.17
C GLY A 286 66.97 82.82 14.54
N LYS A 287 65.75 82.72 15.05
CA LYS A 287 65.40 83.07 16.43
C LYS A 287 65.67 81.86 17.31
N THR A 288 66.48 82.06 18.32
CA THR A 288 66.98 80.98 19.19
C THR A 288 66.54 81.13 20.64
N GLU A 289 65.69 82.12 20.93
CA GLU A 289 65.12 82.33 22.24
C GLU A 289 64.02 81.29 22.51
N TRP A 290 64.32 80.38 23.42
CA TRP A 290 63.34 79.52 24.06
C TRP A 290 62.94 80.16 25.40
N ASP A 291 61.68 80.57 25.53
CA ASP A 291 61.11 81.12 26.77
C ASP A 291 61.07 80.04 27.88
N GLU A 292 61.65 80.31 29.05
CA GLU A 292 61.77 79.36 30.17
C GLU A 292 60.41 78.77 30.56
N ASP A 293 59.36 79.59 30.55
CA ASP A 293 57.99 79.14 30.86
C ASP A 293 57.47 78.14 29.81
N ARG A 294 57.83 78.33 28.54
CA ARG A 294 57.48 77.40 27.45
C ARG A 294 58.28 76.11 27.54
N ALA A 295 59.55 76.17 27.93
CA ALA A 295 60.37 74.97 28.15
C ALA A 295 59.80 74.14 29.31
N ALA A 296 59.48 74.80 30.43
CA ALA A 296 58.87 74.16 31.58
C ALA A 296 57.53 73.51 31.23
N LYS A 297 56.66 74.22 30.50
CA LYS A 297 55.36 73.70 30.04
C LYS A 297 55.53 72.51 29.09
N PHE A 298 56.44 72.61 28.12
CA PHE A 298 56.72 71.50 27.19
C PHE A 298 57.22 70.26 27.92
N ASN A 299 58.11 70.43 28.90
CA ASN A 299 58.63 69.35 29.72
C ASN A 299 57.57 68.70 30.60
N ASP A 300 56.66 69.49 31.17
CA ASP A 300 55.51 68.98 31.93
C ASP A 300 54.58 68.15 31.04
N LEU A 301 54.27 68.63 29.83
CA LEU A 301 53.45 67.89 28.86
C LEU A 301 54.08 66.56 28.48
N LEU A 302 55.39 66.51 28.23
CA LEU A 302 56.09 65.27 27.89
C LEU A 302 56.15 64.27 29.06
N LYS A 303 56.27 64.77 30.31
CA LYS A 303 56.15 63.93 31.50
C LYS A 303 54.75 63.34 31.64
N LYS A 304 53.71 64.14 31.39
CA LYS A 304 52.31 63.66 31.40
C LYS A 304 52.07 62.61 30.32
N ILE A 305 52.57 62.83 29.09
CA ILE A 305 52.47 61.85 28.00
C ILE A 305 53.18 60.54 28.37
N THR A 306 54.44 60.61 28.79
CA THR A 306 55.22 59.40 29.12
C THR A 306 54.64 58.64 30.31
N SER A 307 54.17 59.33 31.35
CA SER A 307 53.48 58.72 32.49
C SER A 307 52.14 58.10 32.11
N GLY A 308 51.29 58.82 31.36
CA GLY A 308 49.99 58.34 30.92
C GLY A 308 50.10 57.10 30.04
N VAL A 309 51.03 57.10 29.08
CA VAL A 309 51.31 55.92 28.25
C VAL A 309 51.79 54.72 29.08
N CYS A 310 52.59 54.94 30.14
CA CYS A 310 52.98 53.85 31.04
C CYS A 310 51.79 53.24 31.77
N GLN A 311 50.91 54.09 32.30
CA GLN A 311 49.73 53.64 33.04
C GLN A 311 48.78 52.85 32.14
N LEU A 312 48.57 53.35 30.91
CA LEU A 312 47.77 52.67 29.89
C LEU A 312 48.34 51.30 29.54
N ILE A 313 49.67 51.20 29.31
CA ILE A 313 50.34 49.92 29.05
C ILE A 313 50.19 48.95 30.23
N LEU A 314 50.42 49.41 31.46
CA LEU A 314 50.32 48.56 32.66
C LEU A 314 48.91 48.02 32.86
N TYR A 315 47.92 48.85 32.60
CA TYR A 315 46.53 48.49 32.72
C TYR A 315 46.11 47.43 31.69
N ILE A 316 46.47 47.59 30.42
CA ILE A 316 46.13 46.59 29.39
C ILE A 316 46.85 45.27 29.66
N VAL A 317 48.10 45.31 30.11
CA VAL A 317 48.82 44.10 30.54
C VAL A 317 48.09 43.44 31.72
N PHE A 318 47.56 44.20 32.67
CA PHE A 318 46.77 43.66 33.77
C PHE A 318 45.49 42.98 33.26
N MET A 319 44.71 43.65 32.39
CA MET A 319 43.50 43.10 31.78
C MET A 319 43.75 41.79 31.02
N MET A 320 44.86 41.70 30.27
CA MET A 320 45.19 40.49 29.50
C MET A 320 45.60 39.30 30.37
N ASN A 321 46.18 39.53 31.55
CA ASN A 321 46.65 38.46 32.44
C ASN A 321 45.60 38.03 33.47
N PHE A 322 44.58 38.86 33.69
CA PHE A 322 43.49 38.61 34.62
C PHE A 322 42.13 38.92 33.97
N PRO A 323 41.74 38.17 32.91
CA PRO A 323 40.38 38.24 32.41
C PRO A 323 39.44 37.64 33.47
N ASP A 324 38.44 38.40 33.92
CA ASP A 324 37.43 37.96 34.89
C ASP A 324 36.64 36.72 34.45
#